data_AF-A0A8T8E5P9-F1
#
_entry.id   AF-A0A8T8E5P9-F1
#
_cell.length_a   1.000
_cell.length_b   1.000
_cell.length_c   1.000
_cell.angle_alpha   90.00
_cell.angle_beta   90.00
_cell.angle_gamma   90.00
#
_symmetry.space_group_name_H-M   'P 1'
#
loop_
_entity.id
_entity.type
_entity.pdbx_description
1 polymer ?
#
loop_
_entity_poly.entity_id
_entity_poly.type
_entity_poly.pdbx_seq_one_letter_code
_entity_poly.pdbx_strand_id
1 'polypeptide(L)'
;MIDLALVPLQAGGEIPGMEYVLIGRIIALLIGLGVGYWVYKDASKRGNNELLWAIGVGALLALLFPIGLIALIAYIIIRGDVIEEESRTAETTGDDW
;
A
#
# COMPACT_ATOMS: atom_id res chain seq x y z
N MET A 1 -14.36 32.00 27.01
CA MET A 1 -14.21 30.58 26.57
C MET A 1 -15.01 30.25 25.32
N ILE A 2 -15.86 31.15 24.81
CA ILE A 2 -16.59 30.96 23.53
C ILE A 2 -15.70 31.36 22.33
N ASP A 3 -14.66 32.17 22.56
CA ASP A 3 -13.78 32.67 21.49
C ASP A 3 -13.01 31.57 20.76
N LEU A 4 -12.61 30.48 21.44
CA LEU A 4 -11.95 29.34 20.79
C LEU A 4 -12.84 28.59 19.80
N ALA A 5 -14.16 28.61 20.00
CA ALA A 5 -15.10 27.93 19.11
C ALA A 5 -15.38 28.71 17.81
N LEU A 6 -15.07 30.02 17.80
CA LEU A 6 -15.33 30.92 16.68
C LEU A 6 -14.11 31.13 15.76
N VAL A 7 -12.90 30.82 16.24
CA VAL A 7 -11.67 30.85 15.43
C VAL A 7 -11.77 30.00 14.14
N PRO A 8 -12.23 28.74 14.16
CA PRO A 8 -12.34 27.95 12.94
C PRO A 8 -13.46 28.41 11.99
N LEU A 9 -14.34 29.32 12.42
CA LEU A 9 -15.42 29.88 11.59
C LEU A 9 -15.04 31.21 10.93
N GLN A 10 -14.08 31.96 11.51
CA GLN A 10 -13.57 33.24 11.00
C GLN A 10 -12.27 33.11 10.20
N ALA A 11 -11.43 32.12 10.51
CA ALA A 11 -10.47 31.60 9.55
C ALA A 11 -11.32 30.84 8.54
N GLY A 12 -11.65 31.46 7.40
CA GLY A 12 -12.47 30.85 6.36
C GLY A 12 -12.12 29.38 6.26
N GLY A 13 -13.08 28.52 6.60
CA GLY A 13 -13.00 27.08 6.41
C GLY A 13 -13.02 26.79 4.92
N GLU A 14 -12.01 27.30 4.22
CA GLU A 14 -11.71 27.02 2.83
C GLU A 14 -11.38 25.54 2.83
N ILE A 15 -12.41 24.72 2.59
CA ILE A 15 -12.24 23.41 2.00
C ILE A 15 -11.17 23.62 0.93
N PRO A 16 -10.05 22.87 0.96
CA PRO A 16 -9.01 23.03 -0.05
C PRO A 16 -9.71 23.05 -1.40
N GLY A 17 -9.52 24.15 -2.13
CA GLY A 17 -10.19 24.36 -3.40
C GLY A 17 -10.10 23.11 -4.26
N MET A 18 -11.11 22.86 -5.08
CA MET A 18 -11.22 21.64 -5.88
C MET A 18 -9.93 21.36 -6.68
N GLU A 19 -9.19 22.40 -7.04
CA GLU A 19 -7.85 22.37 -7.63
C GLU A 19 -6.81 21.62 -6.78
N TYR A 20 -6.74 21.85 -5.47
CA TYR A 20 -5.78 21.19 -4.57
C TYR A 20 -6.14 19.72 -4.36
N VAL A 21 -7.44 19.39 -4.31
CA VAL A 21 -7.92 18.00 -4.24
C VAL A 21 -7.55 17.25 -5.53
N LEU A 22 -7.74 17.88 -6.70
CA LEU A 22 -7.33 17.33 -7.99
C LEU A 22 -5.82 17.11 -8.07
N ILE A 23 -5.02 18.10 -7.68
CA ILE A 23 -3.54 17.99 -7.66
C ILE A 23 -3.11 16.86 -6.72
N GLY A 24 -3.66 16.82 -5.50
CA GLY A 24 -3.39 15.75 -4.54
C GLY A 24 -3.75 14.37 -5.10
N ARG A 25 -4.87 14.27 -5.83
CA ARG A 25 -5.30 13.02 -6.46
C ARG A 25 -4.37 12.60 -7.60
N ILE A 26 -3.90 13.53 -8.41
CA ILE A 26 -2.91 13.26 -9.48
C ILE A 26 -1.61 12.77 -8.85
N ILE A 27 -1.13 13.41 -7.78
CA ILE A 27 0.08 12.98 -7.06
C ILE A 27 -0.11 11.57 -6.50
N ALA A 28 -1.25 11.28 -5.87
CA ALA A 28 -1.55 9.94 -5.35
C ALA A 28 -1.57 8.88 -6.46
N LEU A 29 -2.13 9.21 -7.64
CA LEU A 29 -2.12 8.33 -8.81
C LEU A 29 -0.70 8.07 -9.32
N LEU A 30 0.14 9.10 -9.40
CA LEU A 30 1.54 8.95 -9.82
C LEU A 30 2.34 8.10 -8.84
N ILE A 31 2.16 8.30 -7.53
CA ILE A 31 2.76 7.48 -6.49
C ILE A 31 2.28 6.04 -6.59
N GLY A 32 0.97 5.82 -6.69
CA GLY A 32 0.38 4.49 -6.83
C GLY A 32 0.89 3.75 -8.06
N LEU A 33 1.03 4.45 -9.20
CA LEU A 33 1.58 3.88 -10.43
C LEU A 33 3.06 3.53 -10.29
N GLY A 34 3.86 4.44 -9.71
CA GLY A 34 5.29 4.21 -9.48
C GLY A 34 5.56 3.04 -8.53
N VAL A 35 4.84 3.00 -7.40
CA VAL A 35 4.94 1.90 -6.43
C VAL A 35 4.41 0.60 -7.02
N GLY A 36 3.26 0.63 -7.71
CA GLY A 36 2.69 -0.54 -8.37
C GLY A 36 3.63 -1.14 -9.41
N TYR A 37 4.29 -0.30 -10.22
CA TYR A 37 5.31 -0.75 -11.17
C TYR A 37 6.51 -1.40 -10.47
N TRP A 38 6.97 -0.81 -9.36
CA TRP A 38 8.04 -1.40 -8.56
C TRP A 38 7.64 -2.75 -7.96
N VAL A 39 6.44 -2.86 -7.38
CA VAL A 39 5.87 -4.11 -6.85
C VAL A 39 5.78 -5.16 -7.95
N TYR A 40 5.30 -4.79 -9.14
CA TYR A 40 5.26 -5.69 -10.30
C TYR A 40 6.65 -6.27 -10.61
N LYS A 41 7.65 -5.39 -10.77
CA LYS A 41 9.03 -5.78 -11.09
C LYS A 41 9.67 -6.65 -10.00
N ASP A 42 9.36 -6.39 -8.73
CA ASP A 42 9.88 -7.15 -7.59
C ASP A 42 9.18 -8.51 -7.48
N ALA A 43 7.86 -8.57 -7.64
CA ALA A 43 7.08 -9.81 -7.58
C ALA A 43 7.40 -10.76 -8.74
N SER A 44 7.55 -10.25 -9.98
CA SER A 44 7.95 -11.07 -11.14
C SER A 44 9.32 -11.73 -10.95
N LYS A 45 10.24 -11.10 -10.20
CA LYS A 45 11.54 -11.70 -9.88
C LYS A 45 11.45 -12.81 -8.83
N ARG A 46 10.37 -12.83 -8.05
CA ARG A 46 10.17 -13.71 -6.89
C ARG A 46 9.20 -14.86 -7.18
N GLY A 47 8.66 -14.94 -8.40
CA GLY A 47 7.67 -15.97 -8.77
C GLY A 47 6.32 -15.80 -8.05
N ASN A 48 6.06 -14.63 -7.47
CA ASN A 48 4.77 -14.30 -6.86
C ASN A 48 3.82 -13.73 -7.92
N ASN A 49 2.51 -13.78 -7.65
CA ASN A 49 1.49 -13.19 -8.54
C ASN A 49 1.66 -11.66 -8.65
N GLU A 50 2.39 -11.23 -9.67
CA GLU A 50 2.84 -9.85 -9.84
C GLU A 50 1.70 -8.89 -10.15
N LEU A 51 0.70 -9.35 -10.91
CA LEU A 51 -0.44 -8.52 -11.31
C LEU A 51 -1.34 -8.24 -10.10
N LEU A 52 -1.62 -9.25 -9.29
CA LEU A 52 -2.44 -9.09 -8.10
C LEU A 52 -1.79 -8.12 -7.11
N TRP A 53 -0.49 -8.28 -6.85
CA TRP A 53 0.25 -7.40 -5.94
C TRP A 53 0.41 -5.98 -6.49
N ALA A 54 0.75 -5.83 -7.76
CA ALA A 54 0.93 -4.51 -8.37
C ALA A 54 -0.36 -3.70 -8.42
N ILE A 55 -1.47 -4.32 -8.86
CA ILE A 55 -2.78 -3.68 -8.92
C ILE A 55 -3.29 -3.43 -7.51
N GLY A 56 -3.21 -4.42 -6.61
CA GLY A 56 -3.66 -4.30 -5.23
C GLY A 56 -2.97 -3.14 -4.50
N VAL A 57 -1.64 -3.16 -4.46
CA VAL A 57 -0.87 -2.11 -3.76
C VAL A 57 -1.00 -0.76 -4.47
N GLY A 58 -0.84 -0.72 -5.79
CA GLY A 58 -0.86 0.52 -6.57
C GLY A 58 -2.22 1.21 -6.55
N ALA A 59 -3.31 0.47 -6.76
CA ALA A 59 -4.66 1.02 -6.72
C ALA A 59 -5.07 1.44 -5.31
N LEU A 60 -4.74 0.64 -4.28
CA LEU A 60 -5.05 1.03 -2.90
C LEU A 60 -4.27 2.28 -2.48
N LEU A 61 -3.00 2.43 -2.87
CA LEU A 61 -2.24 3.66 -2.58
C LEU A 61 -2.84 4.89 -3.26
N ALA A 62 -3.25 4.75 -4.52
CA ALA A 62 -3.84 5.85 -5.27
C ALA A 62 -5.24 6.23 -4.78
N LEU A 63 -6.06 5.23 -4.42
CA LEU A 63 -7.48 5.41 -4.13
C LEU A 63 -7.77 5.59 -2.63
N LEU A 64 -7.12 4.79 -1.78
CA LEU A 64 -7.33 4.70 -0.33
C LEU A 64 -5.97 4.69 0.40
N PHE A 65 -5.25 5.82 0.36
CA PHE A 65 -3.85 5.92 0.77
C PHE A 65 -3.45 5.16 2.05
N PRO A 66 -4.17 5.28 3.21
CA PRO A 66 -3.78 4.55 4.42
C PRO A 66 -3.88 3.03 4.25
N ILE A 67 -4.89 2.55 3.54
CA ILE A 67 -5.09 1.12 3.26
C ILE A 67 -4.03 0.64 2.27
N GLY A 68 -3.69 1.46 1.26
CA GLY A 68 -2.59 1.17 0.34
C GLY A 68 -1.25 1.03 1.03
N LEU A 69 -0.99 1.84 2.05
CA LEU A 69 0.23 1.73 2.85
C LEU A 69 0.27 0.41 3.63
N ILE A 70 -0.86 -0.01 4.22
CA ILE A 70 -0.96 -1.32 4.88
C ILE A 70 -0.72 -2.46 3.88
N ALA A 71 -1.31 -2.39 2.69
CA ALA A 71 -1.10 -3.38 1.64
C ALA A 71 0.38 -3.44 1.19
N LEU A 72 1.05 -2.29 1.07
CA LEU A 72 2.48 -2.22 0.75
C LEU A 72 3.33 -2.86 1.86
N ILE A 73 3.02 -2.59 3.14
CA ILE A 73 3.72 -3.21 4.28
C ILE A 73 3.52 -4.73 4.25
N ALA A 74 2.29 -5.20 4.05
CA ALA A 74 1.99 -6.63 3.95
C ALA A 74 2.75 -7.29 2.80
N TYR A 75 2.81 -6.64 1.63
CA TYR A 75 3.62 -7.12 0.51
C TYR A 75 5.10 -7.25 0.89
N ILE A 76 5.69 -6.24 1.55
CA ILE A 76 7.11 -6.26 1.95
C ILE A 76 7.41 -7.38 2.93
N ILE A 77 6.48 -7.70 3.84
CA ILE A 77 6.63 -8.78 4.81
C ILE A 77 6.56 -10.14 4.11
N ILE A 78 5.54 -10.37 3.27
CA ILE A 78 5.22 -11.72 2.75
C ILE A 78 6.01 -12.08 1.48
N ARG A 79 6.59 -11.10 0.78
CA ARG A 79 7.29 -11.33 -0.51
C ARG A 79 8.53 -12.24 -0.44
N GLY A 80 8.95 -12.70 0.74
CA GLY A 80 10.15 -13.52 0.94
C GLY A 80 9.92 -14.99 1.29
N ASP A 81 8.70 -15.36 1.71
CA ASP A 81 8.54 -16.52 2.61
C ASP A 81 8.22 -17.85 1.92
N VAL A 82 8.18 -17.88 0.58
CA VAL A 82 7.69 -19.05 -0.18
C VAL A 82 8.70 -20.21 -0.25
N ILE A 83 9.95 -20.04 0.21
CA ILE A 83 10.97 -21.11 0.14
C ILE A 83 11.16 -21.87 1.47
N GLU A 84 10.61 -21.41 2.60
CA GLU A 84 10.85 -22.08 3.89
C GLU A 84 9.86 -23.20 4.24
N GLU A 85 8.66 -23.26 3.67
CA GLU A 85 7.69 -24.28 4.09
C GLU A 85 8.04 -25.69 3.58
N GLU A 86 8.67 -25.80 2.41
CA GLU A 86 9.05 -27.11 1.83
C GLU A 86 10.23 -27.74 2.58
N SER A 87 11.19 -26.94 3.08
CA SER A 87 12.27 -27.47 3.93
C SER A 87 11.78 -27.85 5.32
N ARG A 88 10.90 -27.05 5.93
CA ARG A 88 10.32 -27.37 7.26
C ARG A 88 9.47 -28.64 7.23
N THR A 89 8.67 -28.87 6.18
CA THR A 89 7.85 -30.08 6.06
C THR A 89 8.65 -31.34 5.69
N ALA A 90 9.75 -31.19 4.94
CA ALA A 90 10.67 -32.31 4.67
C ALA A 90 11.42 -32.77 5.93
N GLU A 91 11.75 -31.85 6.85
CA GLU A 91 12.44 -32.16 8.10
C GLU A 91 11.52 -32.90 9.10
N THR A 92 10.22 -32.56 9.19
CA THR A 92 9.31 -33.26 10.12
C THR A 92 8.88 -34.65 9.66
N THR A 93 9.00 -34.96 8.37
CA THR A 93 8.53 -36.24 7.81
C THR A 93 9.66 -37.27 7.65
N GLY A 94 10.93 -36.84 7.80
CA GLY A 94 12.11 -37.70 7.69
C GLY A 94 12.53 -38.42 8.97
N ASP A 95 11.95 -38.06 10.12
CA ASP A 95 12.37 -38.55 11.44
C ASP A 95 11.44 -39.61 12.07
N ASP A 96 10.35 -39.99 11.38
CA ASP A 96 9.49 -41.12 11.77
C ASP A 96 9.84 -42.36 10.93
N TRP A 97 10.77 -43.17 11.45
CA TRP A 97 11.07 -44.54 11.05
C TRP A 97 10.06 -45.54 11.62
#